data_AF-A0A453CHG6-F1
#
_entry.id   AF-A0A453CHG6-F1
#
_cell.length_a   1.000
_cell.length_b   1.000
_cell.length_c   1.000
_cell.angle_alpha   90.00
_cell.angle_beta   90.00
_cell.angle_gamma   90.00
#
_symmetry.space_group_name_H-M   'P 1'
#
loop_
_entity.id
_entity.type
_entity.pdbx_description
1 polymer ?
#
loop_
_entity_poly.entity_id
_entity_poly.type
_entity_poly.pdbx_seq_one_letter_code
_entity_poly.pdbx_strand_id
1 'polypeptide(L)'
;TFCCRSGSYGYQWEIHPFSEGTHQWALESFAAVAKYPSAQIATQDVFRSGAIKSATDFQIYEEVAGLPGLDFAYTDTTSVYHTKNDKMELLQPGSLQHSGENMLAFLLHAASSPKFMKDAHQAKQDSTEQKKAIFFDILGKYMVVYPQRLATMFHNSIIFQSLLIWGTSLLMGGRPGLVSFGISCLSIILTLIFSIFLPVVVAFALPHICPFPVPFVGNPWLVIGLFGSPALLGAFIGQHFGFILLKRHIQEVHSRTKPGLTGNTMDYIVGLEAERWIFKSGFVQWLIVLILGTYLKVGASYIALIWLVSPAFAYGLMEATLTPVRSPKQLKVFTLVLALAVPVMSSAGLFIRLVDVMVGSIVRADRNPGGLPDWLGNVVVAVAIAIVVSFTFVYLLSYVHISG
;
A
#
# COMPACT_ATOMS: atom_id res chain seq x y z
N THR A 1 -37.86 -13.39 8.76
CA THR A 1 -37.42 -12.20 9.52
C THR A 1 -36.33 -11.50 8.72
N PHE A 2 -36.71 -10.55 7.87
CA PHE A 2 -35.76 -9.69 7.16
C PHE A 2 -35.16 -8.70 8.17
N CYS A 3 -33.84 -8.72 8.32
CA CYS A 3 -33.12 -7.64 8.98
C CYS A 3 -31.89 -7.31 8.13
N CYS A 4 -32.06 -6.37 7.21
CA CYS A 4 -30.95 -5.64 6.63
C CYS A 4 -30.29 -4.80 7.73
N ARG A 5 -29.03 -5.09 8.05
CA ARG A 5 -28.11 -4.08 8.58
C ARG A 5 -27.12 -3.74 7.49
N SER A 6 -27.37 -2.62 6.82
CA SER A 6 -26.34 -1.94 6.05
C SER A 6 -25.36 -1.28 7.02
N GLY A 7 -24.08 -1.34 6.68
CA GLY A 7 -23.03 -0.57 7.31
C GLY A 7 -22.19 -1.40 8.27
N SER A 8 -21.14 -2.04 7.75
CA SER A 8 -19.78 -1.93 8.29
C SER A 8 -18.81 -2.62 7.33
N TYR A 9 -17.67 -1.97 7.13
CA TYR A 9 -16.59 -2.40 6.27
C TYR A 9 -16.06 -3.78 6.69
N GLY A 10 -15.78 -4.65 5.71
CA GLY A 10 -14.98 -5.85 5.91
C GLY A 10 -15.67 -7.00 6.66
N TYR A 11 -16.43 -7.82 5.94
CA TYR A 11 -16.73 -9.17 6.36
C TYR A 11 -15.59 -10.07 5.86
N GLN A 12 -14.63 -10.42 6.72
CA GLN A 12 -13.26 -10.75 6.29
C GLN A 12 -12.83 -12.19 6.60
N TRP A 13 -12.96 -13.04 5.59
CA TRP A 13 -12.33 -14.36 5.46
C TRP A 13 -11.35 -14.20 4.30
N GLU A 14 -10.04 -14.26 4.54
CA GLU A 14 -9.07 -14.15 3.46
C GLU A 14 -8.54 -15.52 3.05
N ILE A 15 -8.50 -15.76 1.73
CA ILE A 15 -7.54 -16.69 1.18
C ILE A 15 -6.18 -16.07 1.44
N HIS A 16 -5.46 -16.73 2.31
CA HIS A 16 -4.04 -16.52 2.46
C HIS A 16 -3.40 -17.78 1.97
N PRO A 17 -2.98 -17.83 0.72
CA PRO A 17 -2.10 -18.91 0.36
C PRO A 17 -0.79 -18.64 1.08
N PHE A 18 -0.58 -19.36 2.17
CA PHE A 18 0.56 -19.18 3.05
C PHE A 18 1.85 -19.78 2.47
N SER A 19 1.79 -20.37 1.27
CA SER A 19 2.97 -20.99 0.65
C SER A 19 3.04 -20.78 -0.88
N GLU A 20 4.16 -21.20 -1.49
CA GLU A 20 4.61 -20.95 -2.88
C GLU A 20 3.67 -21.45 -4.00
N GLY A 21 2.68 -22.27 -3.66
CA GLY A 21 1.96 -23.19 -4.53
C GLY A 21 0.47 -22.92 -4.56
N THR A 22 0.10 -21.65 -4.50
CA THR A 22 -1.21 -21.27 -5.03
C THR A 22 -1.17 -21.37 -6.52
N HIS A 23 -1.73 -22.45 -7.04
CA HIS A 23 -1.75 -22.63 -8.48
C HIS A 23 -2.81 -21.73 -9.07
N GLN A 24 -2.43 -21.06 -10.16
CA GLN A 24 -3.29 -20.17 -10.91
C GLN A 24 -4.69 -20.78 -11.17
N TRP A 25 -4.77 -22.07 -11.51
CA TRP A 25 -6.05 -22.75 -11.73
C TRP A 25 -6.96 -22.74 -10.49
N ALA A 26 -6.40 -22.92 -9.29
CA ALA A 26 -7.17 -23.01 -8.06
C ALA A 26 -7.71 -21.62 -7.68
N LEU A 27 -6.89 -20.59 -7.85
CA LEU A 27 -7.28 -19.19 -7.69
C LEU A 27 -8.36 -18.78 -8.69
N GLU A 28 -8.18 -19.12 -9.97
CA GLU A 28 -9.17 -18.82 -11.02
C GLU A 28 -10.49 -19.56 -10.77
N SER A 29 -10.42 -20.83 -10.35
CA SER A 29 -11.60 -21.64 -10.02
C SER A 29 -12.34 -21.06 -8.82
N PHE A 30 -11.62 -20.66 -7.77
CA PHE A 30 -12.22 -19.99 -6.61
C PHE A 30 -12.83 -18.63 -6.99
N ALA A 31 -12.08 -17.79 -7.72
CA ALA A 31 -12.54 -16.49 -8.17
C ALA A 31 -13.80 -16.56 -9.03
N ALA A 32 -13.98 -17.63 -9.81
CA ALA A 32 -15.13 -17.82 -10.68
C ALA A 32 -16.43 -18.13 -9.93
N VAL A 33 -16.38 -18.72 -8.74
CA VAL A 33 -17.56 -19.23 -8.04
C VAL A 33 -17.74 -18.75 -6.60
N ALA A 34 -16.71 -18.17 -5.99
CA ALA A 34 -16.79 -17.64 -4.64
C ALA A 34 -17.78 -16.47 -4.58
N LYS A 35 -18.75 -16.58 -3.67
CA LYS A 35 -19.81 -15.58 -3.49
C LYS A 35 -19.34 -14.39 -2.65
N TYR A 36 -18.42 -14.63 -1.73
CA TYR A 36 -17.82 -13.62 -0.87
C TYR A 36 -16.29 -13.73 -0.92
N PRO A 37 -15.67 -13.49 -2.08
CA PRO A 37 -14.23 -13.62 -2.20
C PRO A 37 -13.55 -12.57 -1.35
N SER A 38 -12.53 -12.98 -0.61
CA SER A 38 -11.64 -12.06 0.08
C SER A 38 -10.27 -12.72 0.08
N ALA A 39 -9.29 -12.03 -0.47
CA ALA A 39 -7.96 -12.56 -0.76
C ALA A 39 -7.05 -11.40 -1.13
N GLN A 40 -5.83 -11.36 -0.60
CA GLN A 40 -4.86 -10.32 -0.92
C GLN A 40 -3.47 -10.92 -1.07
N ILE A 41 -2.88 -10.82 -2.27
CA ILE A 41 -1.51 -11.27 -2.54
C ILE A 41 -0.47 -10.61 -1.61
N ALA A 42 -0.75 -9.39 -1.14
CA ALA A 42 0.14 -8.67 -0.25
C ALA A 42 0.38 -9.39 1.07
N THR A 43 -0.64 -10.07 1.62
CA THR A 43 -0.47 -10.86 2.84
C THR A 43 0.37 -12.10 2.58
N GLN A 44 0.25 -12.72 1.40
CA GLN A 44 1.12 -13.82 0.99
C GLN A 44 2.57 -13.36 0.81
N ASP A 45 2.83 -12.18 0.24
CA ASP A 45 4.18 -11.63 0.13
C ASP A 45 4.79 -11.37 1.52
N VAL A 46 4.01 -10.84 2.46
CA VAL A 46 4.46 -10.62 3.86
C VAL A 46 4.77 -11.95 4.54
N PHE A 47 3.92 -12.97 4.37
CA PHE A 47 4.17 -14.28 4.94
C PHE A 47 5.43 -14.93 4.36
N ARG A 48 5.59 -14.90 3.03
CA ARG A 48 6.78 -15.41 2.32
C ARG A 48 8.07 -14.71 2.70
N SER A 49 8.01 -13.43 3.10
CA SER A 49 9.19 -12.71 3.59
C SER A 49 9.75 -13.27 4.91
N GLY A 50 9.00 -14.13 5.60
CA GLY A 50 9.34 -14.65 6.93
C GLY A 50 9.05 -13.67 8.07
N ALA A 51 8.44 -12.51 7.76
CA ALA A 51 8.01 -11.52 8.76
C ALA A 51 6.94 -12.08 9.71
N ILE A 52 6.06 -12.96 9.19
CA ILE A 52 5.09 -13.70 9.99
C ILE A 52 5.63 -15.11 10.21
N LYS A 53 5.96 -15.44 11.46
CA LYS A 53 6.40 -16.78 11.86
C LYS A 53 5.18 -17.64 12.18
N SER A 54 4.57 -18.21 11.14
CA SER A 54 3.47 -19.16 11.26
C SER A 54 3.63 -20.22 10.17
N ALA A 55 2.98 -21.36 10.37
CA ALA A 55 2.96 -22.49 9.46
C ALA A 55 1.59 -23.16 9.58
N THR A 56 1.15 -23.80 8.50
CA THR A 56 -0.09 -24.58 8.43
C THR A 56 0.23 -25.97 7.91
N ASP A 57 -0.70 -26.91 8.13
CA ASP A 57 -0.54 -28.26 7.59
C ASP A 57 -0.41 -28.27 6.05
N PHE A 58 -0.97 -27.26 5.38
CA PHE A 58 -0.88 -27.10 3.92
C PHE A 58 0.56 -27.01 3.41
N GLN A 59 1.48 -26.45 4.21
CA GLN A 59 2.89 -26.31 3.84
C GLN A 59 3.52 -27.66 3.48
N ILE A 60 3.16 -28.76 4.18
CA ILE A 60 3.68 -30.09 3.89
C ILE A 60 3.16 -30.62 2.54
N TYR A 61 1.87 -30.43 2.24
CA TYR A 61 1.30 -30.83 0.96
C TYR A 61 1.95 -30.11 -0.21
N GLU A 62 2.29 -28.85 -0.01
CA GLU A 62 2.87 -28.03 -1.04
C GLU A 62 4.37 -28.27 -1.22
N GLU A 63 5.17 -28.09 -0.16
CA GLU A 63 6.64 -28.12 -0.24
C GLU A 63 7.18 -29.54 -0.42
N VAL A 64 6.53 -30.54 0.20
CA VAL A 64 7.00 -31.94 0.16
C VAL A 64 6.32 -32.72 -0.97
N ALA A 65 5.00 -32.60 -1.10
CA ALA A 65 4.25 -33.38 -2.08
C ALA A 65 4.03 -32.65 -3.42
N GLY A 66 4.33 -31.35 -3.51
CA GLY A 66 4.12 -30.54 -4.72
C GLY A 66 2.66 -30.47 -5.13
N LEU A 67 1.73 -30.57 -4.16
CA LEU A 67 0.30 -30.62 -4.43
C LEU A 67 -0.31 -29.22 -4.49
N PRO A 68 -1.16 -28.96 -5.50
CA PRO A 68 -1.81 -27.68 -5.61
C PRO A 68 -2.91 -27.49 -4.56
N GLY A 69 -3.06 -26.28 -4.05
CA GLY A 69 -4.18 -25.97 -3.16
C GLY A 69 -4.34 -24.49 -2.82
N LEU A 70 -5.34 -24.24 -2.00
CA LEU A 70 -5.63 -22.95 -1.40
C LEU A 70 -5.64 -23.13 0.11
N ASP A 71 -5.03 -22.19 0.81
CA ASP A 71 -5.03 -22.14 2.28
C ASP A 71 -5.85 -20.94 2.74
N PHE A 72 -6.58 -21.12 3.83
CA PHE A 72 -7.60 -20.18 4.31
C PHE A 72 -7.42 -19.98 5.81
N ALA A 73 -7.34 -18.72 6.23
CA ALA A 73 -7.32 -18.39 7.65
C ALA A 73 -8.07 -17.10 7.96
N TYR A 74 -8.51 -16.99 9.20
CA TYR A 74 -9.00 -15.74 9.76
C TYR A 74 -7.82 -14.92 10.26
N THR A 75 -7.80 -13.62 9.92
CA THR A 75 -6.77 -12.67 10.36
C THR A 75 -7.27 -11.64 11.36
N ASP A 76 -8.55 -11.72 11.71
CA ASP A 76 -9.15 -10.80 12.67
C ASP A 76 -8.61 -11.12 14.07
N THR A 77 -8.29 -10.07 14.83
CA THR A 77 -7.88 -10.19 16.25
C THR A 77 -6.75 -11.21 16.50
N THR A 78 -5.76 -11.27 15.60
CA THR A 78 -4.62 -12.20 15.71
C THR A 78 -3.76 -12.03 16.98
N SER A 79 -3.98 -10.95 17.74
CA SER A 79 -3.35 -10.69 19.03
C SER A 79 -3.78 -11.64 20.15
N VAL A 80 -4.95 -12.28 20.04
CA VAL A 80 -5.44 -13.26 21.04
C VAL A 80 -5.14 -14.71 20.66
N TYR A 81 -4.61 -14.95 19.46
CA TYR A 81 -4.31 -16.28 18.95
C TYR A 81 -3.37 -17.06 19.89
N HIS A 82 -3.65 -18.35 20.12
CA HIS A 82 -2.95 -19.19 21.10
C HIS A 82 -3.05 -18.69 22.56
N THR A 83 -4.11 -17.96 22.91
CA THR A 83 -4.39 -17.54 24.30
C THR A 83 -5.76 -17.99 24.76
N LYS A 84 -6.02 -17.96 26.08
CA LYS A 84 -7.35 -18.20 26.65
C LYS A 84 -8.45 -17.23 26.18
N ASN A 85 -8.06 -16.13 25.53
CA ASN A 85 -8.97 -15.13 25.01
C ASN A 85 -9.40 -15.42 23.57
N ASP A 86 -8.82 -16.42 22.91
CA ASP A 86 -9.27 -16.92 21.61
C ASP A 86 -10.61 -17.65 21.78
N LYS A 87 -11.70 -16.91 21.58
CA LYS A 87 -13.06 -17.31 21.94
C LYS A 87 -14.03 -17.02 20.79
N MET A 88 -15.11 -17.82 20.75
CA MET A 88 -16.18 -17.69 19.75
C MET A 88 -16.83 -16.30 19.71
N GLU A 89 -16.80 -15.55 20.81
CA GLU A 89 -17.33 -14.18 20.89
C GLU A 89 -16.59 -13.17 20.00
N LEU A 90 -15.37 -13.50 19.57
CA LEU A 90 -14.57 -12.67 18.66
C LEU A 90 -14.85 -12.96 17.18
N LEU A 91 -15.58 -14.04 16.85
CA LEU A 91 -15.96 -14.35 15.48
C LEU A 91 -17.05 -13.39 15.00
N GLN A 92 -16.82 -12.79 13.83
CA GLN A 92 -17.83 -11.95 13.20
C GLN A 92 -19.05 -12.78 12.79
N PRO A 93 -20.29 -12.32 13.07
CA PRO A 93 -21.49 -12.99 12.61
C PRO A 93 -21.49 -13.17 11.08
N GLY A 94 -21.83 -14.37 10.61
CA GLY A 94 -21.83 -14.72 9.18
C GLY A 94 -20.50 -15.26 8.65
N SER A 95 -19.41 -15.19 9.42
CA SER A 95 -18.09 -15.66 8.99
C SER A 95 -18.02 -17.10 8.56
N LEU A 96 -18.48 -17.99 9.44
CA LEU A 96 -18.53 -19.42 9.16
C LEU A 96 -19.44 -19.72 7.97
N GLN A 97 -20.56 -19.00 7.83
CA GLN A 97 -21.50 -19.18 6.72
C GLN A 97 -20.86 -18.81 5.39
N HIS A 98 -20.18 -17.67 5.31
CA HIS A 98 -19.57 -17.22 4.08
C HIS A 98 -18.40 -18.11 3.67
N SER A 99 -17.58 -18.55 4.63
CA SER A 99 -16.54 -19.56 4.40
C SER A 99 -17.14 -20.87 3.87
N GLY A 100 -18.24 -21.34 4.46
CA GLY A 100 -18.96 -22.53 3.99
C GLY A 100 -19.54 -22.37 2.58
N GLU A 101 -20.17 -21.24 2.27
CA GLU A 101 -20.73 -20.95 0.95
C GLU A 101 -19.65 -20.88 -0.13
N ASN A 102 -18.53 -20.22 0.16
CA ASN A 102 -17.38 -20.16 -0.75
C ASN A 102 -16.76 -21.53 -0.97
N MET A 103 -16.49 -22.27 0.12
CA MET A 103 -15.86 -23.59 0.07
C MET A 103 -16.75 -24.61 -0.68
N LEU A 104 -18.05 -24.63 -0.38
CA LEU A 104 -18.99 -25.51 -1.06
C LEU A 104 -19.06 -25.22 -2.56
N ALA A 105 -19.17 -23.95 -2.95
CA ALA A 105 -19.19 -23.55 -4.36
C ALA A 105 -17.89 -23.95 -5.07
N PHE A 106 -16.74 -23.70 -4.44
CA PHE A 106 -15.44 -24.08 -4.96
C PHE A 106 -15.30 -25.59 -5.14
N LEU A 107 -15.66 -26.39 -4.13
CA LEU A 107 -15.56 -27.84 -4.19
C LEU A 107 -16.47 -28.45 -5.25
N LEU A 108 -17.72 -27.97 -5.36
CA LEU A 108 -18.65 -28.42 -6.41
C LEU A 108 -18.12 -28.10 -7.80
N HIS A 109 -17.55 -26.90 -7.98
CA HIS A 109 -16.96 -26.49 -9.25
C HIS A 109 -15.71 -27.32 -9.60
N ALA A 110 -14.79 -27.45 -8.65
CA ALA A 110 -13.55 -28.22 -8.83
C ALA A 110 -13.84 -29.69 -9.12
N ALA A 111 -14.75 -30.32 -8.37
CA ALA A 111 -15.13 -31.73 -8.58
C ALA A 111 -15.81 -31.98 -9.93
N SER A 112 -16.55 -30.99 -10.44
CA SER A 112 -17.22 -31.09 -11.74
C SER A 112 -16.32 -30.72 -12.93
N SER A 113 -15.14 -30.16 -12.67
CA SER A 113 -14.26 -29.64 -13.71
C SER A 113 -13.38 -30.75 -14.32
N PRO A 114 -13.53 -31.07 -15.62
CA PRO A 114 -12.63 -32.01 -16.28
C PRO A 114 -11.20 -31.44 -16.44
N LYS A 115 -11.04 -30.13 -16.23
CA LYS A 115 -9.75 -29.44 -16.22
C LYS A 115 -8.98 -29.67 -14.93
N PHE A 116 -9.63 -30.01 -13.81
CA PHE A 116 -8.98 -30.20 -12.52
C PHE A 116 -7.78 -31.17 -12.60
N MET A 117 -7.97 -32.36 -13.18
CA MET A 117 -6.89 -33.34 -13.32
C MET A 117 -5.83 -32.91 -14.33
N LYS A 118 -6.23 -32.32 -15.46
CA LYS A 118 -5.29 -31.89 -16.52
C LYS A 118 -4.41 -30.73 -16.07
N ASP A 119 -5.01 -29.72 -15.47
CA ASP A 119 -4.33 -28.51 -14.99
C ASP A 119 -3.50 -28.82 -13.74
N ALA A 120 -3.96 -29.72 -12.85
CA ALA A 120 -3.14 -30.19 -11.73
C ALA A 120 -1.91 -31.00 -12.19
N HIS A 121 -2.03 -31.79 -13.27
CA HIS A 121 -0.90 -32.51 -13.86
C HIS A 121 0.06 -31.58 -14.62
N GLN A 122 -0.45 -30.61 -15.38
CA GLN A 122 0.38 -29.58 -16.05
C GLN A 122 1.06 -28.66 -15.04
N ALA A 123 0.39 -28.32 -13.94
CA ALA A 123 0.96 -27.58 -12.81
C ALA A 123 2.17 -28.28 -12.17
N LYS A 124 2.31 -29.60 -12.34
CA LYS A 124 3.48 -30.37 -11.89
C LYS A 124 4.66 -30.28 -12.86
N GLN A 125 4.40 -30.00 -14.15
CA GLN A 125 5.40 -29.99 -15.24
C GLN A 125 5.93 -28.59 -15.59
N ASP A 126 5.14 -27.54 -15.40
CA ASP A 126 5.56 -26.18 -15.74
C ASP A 126 6.59 -25.62 -14.74
N SER A 127 7.45 -24.73 -15.24
CA SER A 127 8.47 -24.03 -14.44
C SER A 127 7.83 -23.19 -13.33
N THR A 128 8.51 -23.07 -12.18
CA THR A 128 8.03 -22.33 -10.99
C THR A 128 7.64 -20.87 -11.28
N GLU A 129 8.17 -20.27 -12.34
CA GLU A 129 7.83 -18.90 -12.76
C GLU A 129 6.45 -18.79 -13.45
N GLN A 130 5.97 -19.83 -14.12
CA GLN A 130 4.65 -19.84 -14.76
C GLN A 130 3.50 -20.06 -13.78
N LYS A 131 3.81 -20.47 -12.53
CA LYS A 131 2.80 -20.84 -11.52
C LYS A 131 2.28 -19.66 -10.69
N LYS A 132 2.98 -18.53 -10.67
CA LYS A 132 2.65 -17.39 -9.81
C LYS A 132 1.55 -16.55 -10.46
N ALA A 133 0.46 -16.35 -9.74
CA ALA A 133 -0.63 -15.44 -10.10
C ALA A 133 -0.67 -14.28 -9.12
N ILE A 134 -1.04 -13.10 -9.62
CA ILE A 134 -1.42 -11.97 -8.77
C ILE A 134 -2.91 -12.06 -8.55
N PHE A 135 -3.33 -11.95 -7.29
CA PHE A 135 -4.74 -11.94 -6.92
C PHE A 135 -5.03 -10.92 -5.83
N PHE A 136 -6.21 -10.33 -5.90
CA PHE A 136 -6.74 -9.48 -4.86
C PHE A 136 -8.26 -9.39 -4.99
N ASP A 137 -8.95 -9.12 -3.89
CA ASP A 137 -10.38 -8.78 -3.92
C ASP A 137 -10.61 -7.27 -4.03
N ILE A 138 -11.72 -6.90 -4.65
CA ILE A 138 -12.26 -5.55 -4.68
C ILE A 138 -13.48 -5.52 -3.76
N LEU A 139 -13.30 -4.91 -2.58
CA LEU A 139 -14.35 -4.68 -1.57
C LEU A 139 -15.08 -5.97 -1.13
N GLY A 140 -14.40 -7.12 -1.15
CA GLY A 140 -14.99 -8.41 -0.79
C GLY A 140 -16.07 -8.92 -1.75
N LYS A 141 -16.19 -8.35 -2.96
CA LYS A 141 -17.25 -8.68 -3.94
C LYS A 141 -16.74 -9.35 -5.19
N TYR A 142 -15.59 -8.91 -5.69
CA TYR A 142 -15.02 -9.42 -6.94
C TYR A 142 -13.57 -9.81 -6.68
N MET A 143 -13.16 -10.98 -7.16
CA MET A 143 -11.77 -11.40 -7.12
C MET A 143 -11.14 -11.17 -8.48
N VAL A 144 -10.00 -10.49 -8.49
CA VAL A 144 -9.17 -10.31 -9.67
C VAL A 144 -8.03 -11.33 -9.59
N VAL A 145 -7.82 -12.11 -10.65
CA VAL A 145 -6.72 -13.08 -10.76
C VAL A 145 -6.11 -12.94 -12.14
N TYR A 146 -4.79 -12.82 -12.22
CA TYR A 146 -4.07 -12.80 -13.48
C TYR A 146 -2.64 -13.34 -13.33
N PRO A 147 -2.01 -13.84 -14.42
CA PRO A 147 -0.66 -14.39 -14.36
C PRO A 147 0.38 -13.33 -14.00
N GLN A 148 1.40 -13.70 -13.21
CA GLN A 148 2.54 -12.83 -12.89
C GLN A 148 3.22 -12.30 -14.15
N ARG A 149 3.29 -13.09 -15.22
CA ARG A 149 3.87 -12.67 -16.50
C ARG A 149 3.16 -11.44 -17.07
N LEU A 150 1.83 -11.43 -17.01
CA LEU A 150 1.02 -10.30 -17.49
C LEU A 150 1.27 -9.06 -16.62
N ALA A 151 1.38 -9.23 -15.31
CA ALA A 151 1.75 -8.16 -14.38
C ALA A 151 3.09 -7.51 -14.75
N THR A 152 4.12 -8.33 -14.94
CA THR A 152 5.46 -7.86 -15.29
C THR A 152 5.47 -7.12 -16.63
N MET A 153 4.70 -7.58 -17.62
CA MET A 153 4.56 -6.85 -18.90
C MET A 153 3.97 -5.46 -18.69
N PHE A 154 2.87 -5.34 -17.93
CA PHE A 154 2.25 -4.05 -17.64
C PHE A 154 3.17 -3.14 -16.83
N HIS A 155 3.81 -3.67 -15.78
CA HIS A 155 4.73 -2.89 -14.96
C HIS A 155 5.90 -2.37 -15.79
N ASN A 156 6.54 -3.21 -16.59
CA ASN A 156 7.67 -2.80 -17.44
C ASN A 156 7.25 -1.74 -18.47
N SER A 157 6.07 -1.88 -19.07
CA SER A 157 5.53 -0.86 -19.99
C SER A 157 5.36 0.50 -19.30
N ILE A 158 4.74 0.51 -18.12
CA ILE A 158 4.48 1.75 -17.37
C ILE A 158 5.78 2.35 -16.83
N ILE A 159 6.73 1.53 -16.35
CA ILE A 159 8.06 1.97 -15.94
C ILE A 159 8.77 2.64 -17.12
N PHE A 160 8.80 2.01 -18.29
CA PHE A 160 9.46 2.55 -19.48
C PHE A 160 8.84 3.88 -19.91
N GLN A 161 7.51 3.96 -20.02
CA GLN A 161 6.79 5.20 -20.35
C GLN A 161 7.06 6.30 -19.33
N SER A 162 7.04 5.98 -18.04
CA SER A 162 7.33 6.94 -16.96
C SER A 162 8.75 7.47 -17.05
N LEU A 163 9.74 6.61 -17.28
CA LEU A 163 11.15 7.00 -17.45
C LEU A 163 11.37 7.87 -18.69
N LEU A 164 10.68 7.58 -19.80
CA LEU A 164 10.74 8.43 -21.00
C LEU A 164 10.16 9.82 -20.76
N ILE A 165 8.98 9.90 -20.13
CA ILE A 165 8.32 11.18 -19.81
C ILE A 165 9.18 11.99 -18.85
N TRP A 166 9.73 11.36 -17.81
CA TRP A 166 10.62 12.02 -16.86
C TRP A 166 11.95 12.45 -17.48
N GLY A 167 12.58 11.57 -18.24
CA GLY A 167 13.84 11.85 -18.94
C GLY A 167 13.70 13.04 -19.88
N THR A 168 12.65 13.06 -20.72
CA THR A 168 12.38 14.18 -21.62
C THR A 168 12.05 15.47 -20.85
N SER A 169 11.25 15.40 -19.78
CA SER A 169 10.94 16.56 -18.94
C SER A 169 12.18 17.17 -18.29
N LEU A 170 13.13 16.36 -17.83
CA LEU A 170 14.38 16.84 -17.22
C LEU A 170 15.33 17.42 -18.27
N LEU A 171 15.42 16.79 -19.46
CA LEU A 171 16.20 17.31 -20.57
C LEU A 171 15.68 18.67 -21.04
N MET A 172 14.36 18.84 -21.17
CA MET A 172 13.74 20.13 -21.52
C MET A 172 13.90 21.19 -20.42
N GLY A 173 13.90 20.79 -19.15
CA GLY A 173 14.08 21.69 -18.01
C GLY A 173 15.53 22.13 -17.76
N GLY A 174 16.52 21.45 -18.36
CA GLY A 174 17.93 21.76 -18.22
C GLY A 174 18.44 21.71 -16.76
N ARG A 175 19.52 22.44 -16.48
CA ARG A 175 20.12 22.54 -15.14
C ARG A 175 19.14 22.98 -14.03
N PRO A 176 18.33 24.05 -14.20
CA PRO A 176 17.41 24.47 -13.14
C PRO A 176 16.31 23.42 -12.88
N GLY A 177 15.82 22.75 -13.93
CA GLY A 177 14.88 21.63 -13.78
C GLY A 177 15.49 20.45 -13.01
N LEU A 178 16.76 20.11 -13.28
CA LEU A 178 17.46 19.02 -12.59
C LEU A 178 17.69 19.34 -11.10
N VAL A 179 18.05 20.58 -10.75
CA VAL A 179 18.22 20.99 -9.35
C VAL A 179 16.87 21.02 -8.63
N SER A 180 15.82 21.55 -9.26
CA SER A 180 14.45 21.53 -8.72
C SER A 180 13.98 20.10 -8.46
N PHE A 181 14.27 19.18 -9.37
CA PHE A 181 14.01 17.76 -9.18
C PHE A 181 14.77 17.18 -7.98
N GLY A 182 16.08 17.44 -7.88
CA GLY A 182 16.88 16.99 -6.74
C GLY A 182 16.35 17.48 -5.38
N ILE A 183 15.96 18.76 -5.29
CA ILE A 183 15.35 19.32 -4.08
C ILE A 183 13.96 18.68 -3.81
N SER A 184 13.16 18.41 -4.83
CA SER A 184 11.86 17.74 -4.66
C SER A 184 12.01 16.29 -4.16
N CYS A 185 13.06 15.57 -4.56
CA CYS A 185 13.40 14.26 -4.02
C CYS A 185 13.89 14.35 -2.58
N LEU A 186 14.71 15.37 -2.26
CA LEU A 186 15.11 15.66 -0.88
C LEU A 186 13.89 15.92 0.02
N SER A 187 12.88 16.64 -0.49
CA SER A 187 11.62 16.86 0.23
C SER A 187 10.92 15.55 0.63
N ILE A 188 10.91 14.54 -0.24
CA ILE A 188 10.34 13.22 0.08
C ILE A 188 11.15 12.52 1.17
N ILE A 189 12.47 12.56 1.08
CA ILE A 189 13.35 11.96 2.08
C ILE A 189 13.13 12.62 3.44
N LEU A 190 13.05 13.96 3.49
CA LEU A 190 12.74 14.70 4.71
C LEU A 190 11.35 14.34 5.25
N THR A 191 10.34 14.27 4.38
CA THR A 191 8.97 13.84 4.74
C THR A 191 9.00 12.48 5.44
N LEU A 192 9.70 11.50 4.87
CA LEU A 192 9.84 10.16 5.45
C LEU A 192 10.58 10.18 6.79
N ILE A 193 11.70 10.89 6.89
CA ILE A 193 12.51 10.98 8.11
C ILE A 193 11.67 11.56 9.27
N PHE A 194 11.04 12.72 9.05
CA PHE A 194 10.24 13.37 10.09
C PHE A 194 8.95 12.59 10.39
N SER A 195 8.33 11.98 9.39
CA SER A 195 7.17 11.10 9.57
C SER A 195 7.49 9.87 10.42
N ILE A 196 8.72 9.35 10.38
CA ILE A 196 9.16 8.24 11.25
C ILE A 196 9.57 8.77 12.64
N PHE A 197 10.28 9.89 12.69
CA PHE A 197 10.85 10.42 13.93
C PHE A 197 9.80 10.67 15.01
N LEU A 198 8.71 11.39 14.72
CA LEU A 198 7.72 11.75 15.74
C LEU A 198 6.97 10.55 16.33
N PRO A 199 6.41 9.60 15.55
CA PRO A 199 5.82 8.38 16.08
C PRO A 199 6.79 7.53 16.90
N VAL A 200 8.06 7.47 16.50
CA VAL A 200 9.08 6.71 17.24
C VAL A 200 9.31 7.32 18.62
N VAL A 201 9.35 8.65 18.74
CA VAL A 201 9.41 9.32 20.05
C VAL A 201 8.19 8.96 20.92
N VAL A 202 6.99 8.95 20.34
CA VAL A 202 5.77 8.52 21.05
C VAL A 202 5.86 7.05 21.46
N ALA A 203 6.37 6.17 20.59
CA ALA A 203 6.55 4.75 20.87
C ALA A 203 7.52 4.48 22.03
N PHE A 204 8.59 5.26 22.15
CA PHE A 204 9.51 5.20 23.30
C PHE A 204 8.91 5.77 24.57
N ALA A 205 8.13 6.85 24.49
CA ALA A 205 7.52 7.48 25.65
C ALA A 205 6.33 6.67 26.22
N LEU A 206 5.61 5.94 25.37
CA LEU A 206 4.35 5.28 25.72
C LEU A 206 4.46 4.33 26.93
N PRO A 207 5.45 3.41 27.03
CA PRO A 207 5.58 2.53 28.20
C PRO A 207 5.91 3.25 29.51
N HIS A 208 6.42 4.48 29.46
CA HIS A 208 6.72 5.28 30.64
C HIS A 208 5.50 6.06 31.17
N ILE A 209 4.48 6.26 30.34
CA ILE A 209 3.30 7.07 30.66
C ILE A 209 2.08 6.16 30.90
N CYS A 210 2.00 5.04 30.18
CA CYS A 210 0.89 4.10 30.26
C CYS A 210 1.32 2.83 31.01
N PRO A 211 0.52 2.32 31.95
CA PRO A 211 0.79 1.04 32.61
C PRO A 211 0.63 -0.15 31.65
N PHE A 212 0.06 0.05 30.46
CA PHE A 212 -0.10 -0.96 29.43
C PHE A 212 0.94 -0.74 28.32
N PRO A 213 1.88 -1.67 28.09
CA PRO A 213 2.90 -1.53 27.04
C PRO A 213 2.34 -1.41 25.62
N VAL A 214 1.21 -2.10 25.35
CA VAL A 214 0.55 -2.18 24.03
C VAL A 214 -0.97 -1.87 24.15
N PRO A 215 -1.37 -0.64 24.49
CA PRO A 215 -2.76 -0.30 24.81
C PRO A 215 -3.70 -0.45 23.60
N PHE A 216 -3.17 -0.39 22.39
CA PHE A 216 -3.91 -0.56 21.16
C PHE A 216 -4.37 -2.00 20.88
N VAL A 217 -3.90 -3.01 21.64
CA VAL A 217 -4.45 -4.38 21.56
C VAL A 217 -5.91 -4.40 22.05
N GLY A 218 -6.22 -3.65 23.10
CA GLY A 218 -7.58 -3.55 23.63
C GLY A 218 -8.46 -2.56 22.85
N ASN A 219 -7.85 -1.55 22.24
CA ASN A 219 -8.55 -0.58 21.38
C ASN A 219 -7.70 -0.24 20.14
N PRO A 220 -7.90 -0.97 19.03
CA PRO A 220 -7.10 -0.79 17.80
C PRO A 220 -7.11 0.64 17.24
N TRP A 221 -8.18 1.40 17.46
CA TRP A 221 -8.29 2.78 16.97
C TRP A 221 -7.26 3.73 17.59
N LEU A 222 -6.70 3.38 18.77
CA LEU A 222 -5.65 4.18 19.40
C LEU A 222 -4.39 4.29 18.53
N VAL A 223 -4.15 3.33 17.65
CA VAL A 223 -3.02 3.35 16.69
C VAL A 223 -3.02 4.62 15.84
N ILE A 224 -4.20 5.10 15.43
CA ILE A 224 -4.35 6.31 14.62
C ILE A 224 -3.90 7.54 15.41
N GLY A 225 -4.31 7.65 16.67
CA GLY A 225 -3.93 8.77 17.54
C GLY A 225 -2.47 8.72 17.97
N LEU A 226 -1.99 7.56 18.38
CA LEU A 226 -0.65 7.37 18.94
C LEU A 226 0.45 7.45 17.88
N PHE A 227 0.23 6.89 16.68
CA PHE A 227 1.26 6.80 15.65
C PHE A 227 0.87 7.49 14.36
N GLY A 228 -0.39 7.39 13.91
CA GLY A 228 -0.84 8.03 12.68
C GLY A 228 -0.78 9.57 12.72
N SER A 229 -1.25 10.17 13.82
CA SER A 229 -1.32 11.63 13.95
C SER A 229 0.09 12.26 14.06
N PRO A 230 1.02 11.75 14.88
CA PRO A 230 2.41 12.22 14.88
C PRO A 230 3.13 11.97 13.55
N ALA A 231 2.82 10.86 12.85
CA ALA A 231 3.42 10.57 11.55
C ALA A 231 3.03 11.64 10.54
N LEU A 232 1.73 11.96 10.48
CA LEU A 232 1.20 12.97 9.59
C LEU A 232 1.78 14.36 9.90
N LEU A 233 1.88 14.72 11.19
CA LEU A 233 2.53 15.97 11.61
C LEU A 233 4.00 16.02 11.16
N GLY A 234 4.73 14.92 11.34
CA GLY A 234 6.12 14.81 10.91
C GLY A 234 6.26 14.94 9.39
N ALA A 235 5.36 14.29 8.64
CA ALA A 235 5.31 14.40 7.20
C ALA A 235 5.11 15.85 6.73
N PHE A 236 4.18 16.60 7.35
CA PHE A 236 4.00 18.03 7.06
C PHE A 236 5.26 18.85 7.33
N ILE A 237 5.93 18.62 8.47
CA ILE A 237 7.16 19.33 8.83
C ILE A 237 8.26 19.07 7.79
N GLY A 238 8.53 17.80 7.49
CA GLY A 238 9.57 17.42 6.53
C GLY A 238 9.31 17.96 5.13
N GLN A 239 8.05 17.90 4.69
CA GLN A 239 7.64 18.43 3.40
C GLN A 239 7.74 19.97 3.35
N HIS A 240 7.33 20.66 4.42
CA HIS A 240 7.40 22.13 4.49
C HIS A 240 8.84 22.64 4.37
N PHE A 241 9.81 21.97 5.01
CA PHE A 241 11.22 22.28 4.82
C PHE A 241 11.66 22.11 3.35
N GLY A 242 11.28 21.01 2.70
CA GLY A 242 11.57 20.79 1.29
C GLY A 242 10.92 21.85 0.38
N PHE A 243 9.69 22.25 0.67
CA PHE A 243 8.97 23.30 -0.04
C PHE A 243 9.68 24.66 0.06
N ILE A 244 10.15 25.05 1.25
CA ILE A 244 10.90 26.31 1.44
C ILE A 244 12.18 26.31 0.60
N LEU A 245 12.95 25.22 0.63
CA LEU A 245 14.18 25.09 -0.15
C LEU A 245 13.91 25.20 -1.65
N LEU A 246 12.85 24.53 -2.12
CA LEU A 246 12.44 24.53 -3.51
C LEU A 246 11.94 25.91 -3.96
N LYS A 247 11.09 26.54 -3.16
CA LYS A 247 10.58 27.89 -3.39
C LYS A 247 11.74 28.89 -3.53
N ARG A 248 12.72 28.84 -2.62
CA ARG A 248 13.92 29.68 -2.67
C ARG A 248 14.72 29.48 -3.95
N HIS A 249 14.97 28.23 -4.35
CA HIS A 249 15.69 27.94 -5.58
C HIS A 249 14.97 28.47 -6.82
N ILE A 250 13.67 28.23 -6.93
CA ILE A 250 12.87 28.67 -8.08
C ILE A 250 12.80 30.21 -8.14
N GLN A 251 12.70 30.89 -6.99
CA GLN A 251 12.76 32.36 -6.90
C GLN A 251 14.11 32.91 -7.41
N GLU A 252 15.22 32.29 -7.01
CA GLU A 252 16.57 32.66 -7.48
C GLU A 252 16.71 32.45 -9.00
N VAL A 253 16.15 31.38 -9.56
CA VAL A 253 16.18 31.13 -11.01
C VAL A 253 15.32 32.14 -11.77
N HIS A 254 14.11 32.42 -11.28
CA HIS A 254 13.18 33.34 -11.92
C HIS A 254 13.66 34.80 -11.86
N SER A 255 14.28 35.24 -10.76
CA SER A 255 14.83 36.59 -10.65
C SER A 255 15.94 36.86 -11.68
N ARG A 256 16.71 35.82 -12.07
CA ARG A 256 17.76 35.91 -13.10
C ARG A 256 17.22 35.84 -14.52
N THR A 257 16.18 35.05 -14.75
CA THR A 257 15.68 34.74 -16.10
C THR A 257 14.52 35.62 -16.55
N LYS A 258 13.75 36.20 -15.61
CA LYS A 258 12.57 37.02 -15.88
C LYS A 258 12.58 38.28 -14.99
N PRO A 259 13.49 39.24 -15.22
CA PRO A 259 13.62 40.44 -14.39
C PRO A 259 12.38 41.35 -14.40
N GLY A 260 11.48 41.20 -15.38
CA GLY A 260 10.22 41.96 -15.46
C GLY A 260 9.07 41.43 -14.59
N LEU A 261 9.24 40.29 -13.90
CA LEU A 261 8.23 39.70 -13.02
C LEU A 261 8.53 40.09 -11.56
N THR A 262 7.77 41.01 -10.99
CA THR A 262 8.04 41.56 -9.65
C THR A 262 6.84 41.47 -8.70
N GLY A 263 7.11 41.49 -7.40
CA GLY A 263 6.10 41.53 -6.34
C GLY A 263 5.29 40.23 -6.20
N ASN A 264 4.01 40.37 -5.85
CA ASN A 264 3.12 39.27 -5.48
C ASN A 264 2.91 38.25 -6.61
N THR A 265 2.93 38.68 -7.87
CA THR A 265 2.76 37.80 -9.04
C THR A 265 3.89 36.80 -9.18
N MET A 266 5.12 37.22 -8.86
CA MET A 266 6.28 36.32 -8.85
C MET A 266 6.13 35.27 -7.75
N ASP A 267 5.81 35.70 -6.52
CA ASP A 267 5.71 34.76 -5.39
C ASP A 267 4.62 33.72 -5.61
N TYR A 268 3.49 34.14 -6.21
CA TYR A 268 2.40 33.25 -6.61
C TYR A 268 2.85 32.21 -7.64
N ILE A 269 3.50 32.63 -8.74
CA ILE A 269 3.94 31.71 -9.80
C ILE A 269 5.00 30.72 -9.28
N VAL A 270 5.92 31.20 -8.44
CA VAL A 270 6.94 30.32 -7.84
C VAL A 270 6.31 29.32 -6.87
N GLY A 271 5.32 29.74 -6.08
CA GLY A 271 4.54 28.84 -5.23
C GLY A 271 3.90 27.70 -6.04
N LEU A 272 3.19 28.05 -7.13
CA LEU A 272 2.57 27.06 -8.02
C LEU A 272 3.58 26.09 -8.66
N GLU A 273 4.77 26.58 -9.02
CA GLU A 273 5.81 25.74 -9.59
C GLU A 273 6.41 24.79 -8.55
N ALA A 274 6.64 25.26 -7.32
CA ALA A 274 7.10 24.44 -6.22
C ALA A 274 6.09 23.33 -5.87
N GLU A 275 4.80 23.66 -5.77
CA GLU A 275 3.72 22.67 -5.56
C GLU A 275 3.72 21.57 -6.63
N ARG A 276 3.86 21.95 -7.91
CA ARG A 276 3.94 21.00 -9.03
C ARG A 276 5.14 20.08 -8.94
N TRP A 277 6.31 20.59 -8.53
CA TRP A 277 7.51 19.78 -8.38
C TRP A 277 7.39 18.79 -7.23
N ILE A 278 6.78 19.15 -6.10
CA ILE A 278 6.49 18.21 -5.01
C ILE A 278 5.46 17.17 -5.45
N PHE A 279 4.39 17.58 -6.13
CA PHE A 279 3.41 16.64 -6.64
C PHE A 279 4.04 15.63 -7.61
N LYS A 280 4.92 16.13 -8.49
CA LYS A 280 5.67 15.29 -9.41
C LYS A 280 6.62 14.34 -8.70
N SER A 281 7.34 14.77 -7.66
CA SER A 281 8.24 13.86 -6.94
C SER A 281 7.48 12.70 -6.31
N GLY A 282 6.20 12.87 -5.93
CA GLY A 282 5.32 11.78 -5.51
C GLY A 282 5.18 10.66 -6.56
N PHE A 283 5.17 10.98 -7.86
CA PHE A 283 5.22 9.96 -8.91
C PHE A 283 6.52 9.18 -8.87
N VAL A 284 7.65 9.85 -8.64
CA VAL A 284 8.96 9.20 -8.58
C VAL A 284 9.04 8.24 -7.40
N GLN A 285 8.47 8.60 -6.24
CA GLN A 285 8.37 7.70 -5.10
C GLN A 285 7.68 6.38 -5.48
N TRP A 286 6.46 6.45 -6.04
CA TRP A 286 5.71 5.25 -6.42
C TRP A 286 6.32 4.51 -7.62
N LEU A 287 7.01 5.23 -8.53
CA LEU A 287 7.77 4.62 -9.61
C LEU A 287 8.94 3.79 -9.06
N ILE A 288 9.69 4.29 -8.06
CA ILE A 288 10.76 3.54 -7.40
C ILE A 288 10.20 2.28 -6.75
N VAL A 289 9.05 2.37 -6.04
CA VAL A 289 8.39 1.21 -5.45
C VAL A 289 7.99 0.20 -6.52
N LEU A 290 7.43 0.66 -7.63
CA LEU A 290 7.03 -0.21 -8.74
C LEU A 290 8.24 -0.91 -9.38
N ILE A 291 9.36 -0.20 -9.58
CA ILE A 291 10.61 -0.76 -10.11
C ILE A 291 11.15 -1.82 -9.16
N LEU A 292 11.28 -1.49 -7.86
CA LEU A 292 11.79 -2.42 -6.85
C LEU A 292 10.90 -3.64 -6.70
N GLY A 293 9.58 -3.44 -6.61
CA GLY A 293 8.61 -4.53 -6.50
C GLY A 293 8.60 -5.43 -7.73
N THR A 294 8.74 -4.87 -8.93
CA THR A 294 8.83 -5.65 -10.18
C THR A 294 10.14 -6.42 -10.26
N TYR A 295 11.26 -5.80 -9.87
CA TYR A 295 12.58 -6.45 -9.82
C TYR A 295 12.61 -7.62 -8.82
N LEU A 296 12.05 -7.41 -7.64
CA LEU A 296 11.95 -8.43 -6.58
C LEU A 296 10.79 -9.43 -6.80
N LYS A 297 10.00 -9.26 -7.87
CA LYS A 297 8.83 -10.10 -8.19
C LYS A 297 7.81 -10.17 -7.05
N VAL A 298 7.59 -9.06 -6.34
CA VAL A 298 6.59 -8.91 -5.27
C VAL A 298 5.21 -8.79 -5.90
N GLY A 299 4.26 -9.65 -5.52
CA GLY A 299 2.90 -9.66 -6.07
C GLY A 299 2.12 -8.38 -5.76
N ALA A 300 2.33 -7.78 -4.58
CA ALA A 300 1.73 -6.52 -4.14
C ALA A 300 2.15 -5.28 -4.97
N SER A 301 3.06 -5.42 -5.93
CA SER A 301 3.52 -4.33 -6.79
C SER A 301 2.39 -3.65 -7.59
N TYR A 302 1.25 -4.33 -7.77
CA TYR A 302 0.05 -3.74 -8.39
C TYR A 302 -0.47 -2.51 -7.61
N ILE A 303 -0.23 -2.44 -6.29
CA ILE A 303 -0.60 -1.28 -5.47
C ILE A 303 0.21 -0.07 -5.92
N ALA A 304 1.53 -0.23 -6.07
CA ALA A 304 2.39 0.84 -6.57
C ALA A 304 2.00 1.28 -7.99
N LEU A 305 1.59 0.32 -8.84
CA LEU A 305 1.05 0.63 -10.16
C LEU A 305 -0.20 1.54 -10.06
N ILE A 306 -1.17 1.20 -9.20
CA ILE A 306 -2.40 2.00 -9.03
C ILE A 306 -2.06 3.40 -8.48
N TRP A 307 -1.20 3.49 -7.47
CA TRP A 307 -0.75 4.75 -6.85
C TRP A 307 0.13 5.62 -7.78
N LEU A 308 0.67 5.04 -8.86
CA LEU A 308 1.38 5.76 -9.91
C LEU A 308 0.42 6.22 -11.03
N VAL A 309 -0.37 5.29 -11.58
CA VAL A 309 -1.17 5.52 -12.79
C VAL A 309 -2.38 6.43 -12.53
N SER A 310 -3.11 6.24 -11.42
CA SER A 310 -4.32 7.02 -11.15
C SER A 310 -4.02 8.52 -10.98
N PRO A 311 -3.03 8.92 -10.15
CA PRO A 311 -2.67 10.34 -10.05
C PRO A 311 -2.05 10.89 -11.34
N ALA A 312 -1.34 10.07 -12.11
CA ALA A 312 -0.70 10.50 -13.37
C ALA A 312 -1.77 10.80 -14.44
N PHE A 313 -2.80 9.95 -14.50
CA PHE A 313 -3.95 10.16 -15.37
C PHE A 313 -4.73 11.43 -14.99
N ALA A 314 -5.05 11.61 -13.70
CA ALA A 314 -5.77 12.79 -13.23
C ALA A 314 -4.99 14.09 -13.52
N TYR A 315 -3.68 14.11 -13.26
CA TYR A 315 -2.80 15.23 -13.57
C TYR A 315 -2.70 15.49 -15.08
N GLY A 316 -2.53 14.43 -15.87
CA GLY A 316 -2.49 14.47 -17.33
C GLY A 316 -3.75 15.10 -17.94
N LEU A 317 -4.93 14.69 -17.45
CA LEU A 317 -6.23 15.14 -17.95
C LEU A 317 -6.51 16.61 -17.61
N MET A 318 -6.17 17.04 -16.40
CA MET A 318 -6.67 18.31 -15.86
C MET A 318 -5.64 19.44 -15.88
N GLU A 319 -4.35 19.11 -15.81
CA GLU A 319 -3.30 20.06 -15.42
C GLU A 319 -2.05 20.03 -16.29
N ALA A 320 -1.83 18.94 -17.03
CA ALA A 320 -0.72 18.83 -17.96
C ALA A 320 -0.85 19.87 -19.09
N THR A 321 0.15 20.72 -19.19
CA THR A 321 0.31 21.66 -20.29
C THR A 321 1.34 21.08 -21.25
N LEU A 322 0.89 20.61 -22.42
CA LEU A 322 1.76 20.06 -23.47
C LEU A 322 2.73 21.08 -24.09
N THR A 323 2.59 22.37 -23.76
CA THR A 323 3.43 23.45 -24.26
C THR A 323 4.19 24.13 -23.11
N PRO A 324 5.53 24.25 -23.19
CA PRO A 324 6.37 24.89 -22.14
C PRO A 324 6.15 26.40 -22.02
N VAL A 325 5.39 27.01 -22.93
CA VAL A 325 5.14 28.47 -23.00
C VAL A 325 4.02 28.93 -22.06
N ARG A 326 3.15 28.02 -21.58
CA ARG A 326 2.02 28.39 -20.72
C ARG A 326 2.44 28.50 -19.25
N SER A 327 1.93 29.53 -18.57
CA SER A 327 2.08 29.69 -17.12
C SER A 327 1.54 28.48 -16.36
N PRO A 328 2.13 28.13 -15.19
CA PRO A 328 1.61 27.05 -14.38
C PRO A 328 0.17 27.38 -13.94
N LYS A 329 -0.72 26.41 -14.09
CA LYS A 329 -2.07 26.44 -13.49
C LYS A 329 -2.01 25.93 -12.06
N GLN A 330 -2.83 26.51 -11.20
CA GLN A 330 -3.09 26.03 -9.85
C GLN A 330 -3.57 24.57 -9.87
N LEU A 331 -3.08 23.77 -8.92
CA LEU A 331 -3.56 22.41 -8.69
C LEU A 331 -4.99 22.46 -8.16
N LYS A 332 -5.92 21.78 -8.85
CA LYS A 332 -7.34 21.79 -8.44
C LYS A 332 -7.58 20.68 -7.43
N VAL A 333 -8.32 20.98 -6.35
CA VAL A 333 -8.78 19.97 -5.38
C VAL A 333 -9.51 18.80 -6.07
N PHE A 334 -10.25 19.08 -7.15
CA PHE A 334 -10.89 18.05 -7.95
C PHE A 334 -9.91 17.04 -8.57
N THR A 335 -8.73 17.50 -9.03
CA THR A 335 -7.66 16.64 -9.54
C THR A 335 -7.17 15.69 -8.45
N LEU A 336 -6.99 16.19 -7.24
CA LEU A 336 -6.60 15.39 -6.08
C LEU A 336 -7.63 14.33 -5.73
N VAL A 337 -8.92 14.68 -5.71
CA VAL A 337 -10.00 13.72 -5.43
C VAL A 337 -10.01 12.61 -6.47
N LEU A 338 -9.93 12.95 -7.77
CA LEU A 338 -9.87 11.97 -8.85
C LEU A 338 -8.61 11.10 -8.77
N ALA A 339 -7.46 11.71 -8.46
CA ALA A 339 -6.17 11.03 -8.32
C ALA A 339 -6.19 9.98 -7.22
N LEU A 340 -6.77 10.29 -6.06
CA LEU A 340 -6.73 9.46 -4.86
C LEU A 340 -7.89 8.48 -4.72
N ALA A 341 -9.00 8.65 -5.43
CA ALA A 341 -10.19 7.80 -5.28
C ALA A 341 -9.89 6.31 -5.48
N VAL A 342 -9.25 5.93 -6.60
CA VAL A 342 -8.95 4.53 -6.91
C VAL A 342 -7.85 3.96 -5.99
N PRO A 343 -6.70 4.64 -5.79
CA PRO A 343 -5.66 4.13 -4.90
C PRO A 343 -6.15 3.91 -3.47
N VAL A 344 -6.83 4.89 -2.87
CA VAL A 344 -7.34 4.80 -1.50
C VAL A 344 -8.36 3.67 -1.37
N MET A 345 -9.32 3.58 -2.30
CA MET A 345 -10.32 2.50 -2.28
C MET A 345 -9.68 1.11 -2.40
N SER A 346 -8.63 0.97 -3.21
CA SER A 346 -7.94 -0.31 -3.43
C SER A 346 -7.04 -0.74 -2.27
N SER A 347 -6.42 0.20 -1.54
CA SER A 347 -5.37 -0.12 -0.56
C SER A 347 -5.75 0.13 0.90
N ALA A 348 -6.80 0.91 1.20
CA ALA A 348 -7.16 1.26 2.58
C ALA A 348 -7.45 0.02 3.45
N GLY A 349 -8.24 -0.93 2.94
CA GLY A 349 -8.55 -2.17 3.65
C GLY A 349 -7.30 -2.99 3.95
N LEU A 350 -6.38 -3.09 2.99
CA LEU A 350 -5.11 -3.79 3.16
C LEU A 350 -4.23 -3.13 4.24
N PHE A 351 -4.11 -1.80 4.23
CA PHE A 351 -3.31 -1.10 5.24
C PHE A 351 -3.85 -1.26 6.65
N ILE A 352 -5.18 -1.26 6.82
CA ILE A 352 -5.82 -1.52 8.12
C ILE A 352 -5.49 -2.94 8.58
N ARG A 353 -5.70 -3.95 7.74
CA ARG A 353 -5.39 -5.36 8.07
C ARG A 353 -3.92 -5.59 8.36
N LEU A 354 -3.03 -4.95 7.60
CA LEU A 354 -1.58 -5.08 7.81
C LEU A 354 -1.21 -4.62 9.22
N VAL A 355 -1.77 -3.51 9.70
CA VAL A 355 -1.55 -3.02 11.06
C VAL A 355 -2.05 -4.03 12.08
N ASP A 356 -3.25 -4.59 11.91
CA ASP A 356 -3.80 -5.59 12.84
C ASP A 356 -2.94 -6.86 12.92
N VAL A 357 -2.50 -7.38 11.76
CA VAL A 357 -1.60 -8.54 11.67
C VAL A 357 -0.23 -8.24 12.29
N MET A 358 0.30 -7.03 12.11
CA MET A 358 1.55 -6.60 12.73
C MET A 358 1.43 -6.53 14.26
N VAL A 359 0.37 -5.91 14.77
CA VAL A 359 0.09 -5.85 16.21
C VAL A 359 0.00 -7.26 16.80
N GLY A 360 -0.76 -8.15 16.18
CA GLY A 360 -0.87 -9.53 16.65
C GLY A 360 0.44 -10.32 16.56
N SER A 361 1.26 -10.06 15.54
CA SER A 361 2.58 -10.71 15.40
C SER A 361 3.57 -10.23 16.45
N ILE A 362 3.53 -8.95 16.83
CA ILE A 362 4.39 -8.38 17.88
C ILE A 362 4.03 -8.93 19.26
N VAL A 363 2.75 -9.00 19.59
CA VAL A 363 2.29 -9.59 20.86
C VAL A 363 2.73 -11.05 20.98
N ARG A 364 2.73 -11.78 19.86
CA ARG A 364 3.17 -13.20 19.81
C ARG A 364 4.69 -13.36 19.67
N ALA A 365 5.43 -12.31 19.35
CA ALA A 365 6.88 -12.38 19.16
C ALA A 365 7.62 -12.56 20.49
N ASP A 366 7.08 -12.01 21.59
CA ASP A 366 7.65 -12.21 22.92
C ASP A 366 7.30 -13.60 23.46
N ARG A 367 8.26 -14.53 23.38
CA ARG A 367 8.09 -15.91 23.87
C ARG A 367 8.15 -16.04 25.38
N ASN A 368 8.79 -15.08 26.05
CA ASN A 368 8.98 -15.06 27.50
C ASN A 368 8.54 -13.68 28.00
N PRO A 369 7.38 -13.54 28.67
CA PRO A 369 6.89 -12.23 29.09
C PRO A 369 7.98 -11.35 29.73
N GLY A 370 8.29 -10.22 29.09
CA GLY A 370 9.35 -9.30 29.50
C GLY A 370 10.74 -9.59 28.90
N GLY A 371 10.83 -10.49 27.92
CA GLY A 371 12.06 -10.85 27.22
C GLY A 371 12.46 -9.85 26.14
N LEU A 372 11.52 -9.01 25.70
CA LEU A 372 11.75 -7.90 24.79
C LEU A 372 11.49 -6.56 25.49
N PRO A 373 12.19 -5.48 25.10
CA PRO A 373 11.88 -4.15 25.62
C PRO A 373 10.44 -3.73 25.25
N ASP A 374 9.71 -3.19 26.21
CA ASP A 374 8.30 -2.80 26.07
C ASP A 374 8.05 -1.80 24.91
N TRP A 375 9.05 -0.99 24.57
CA TRP A 375 8.96 -0.01 23.46
C TRP A 375 9.17 -0.63 22.08
N LEU A 376 9.78 -1.82 21.97
CA LEU A 376 10.21 -2.39 20.69
C LEU A 376 9.03 -2.64 19.76
N GLY A 377 7.96 -3.24 20.29
CA GLY A 377 6.72 -3.47 19.55
C GLY A 377 6.10 -2.17 19.05
N ASN A 378 6.03 -1.16 19.92
CA ASN A 378 5.50 0.15 19.58
C ASN A 378 6.29 0.80 18.44
N VAL A 379 7.62 0.70 18.46
CA VAL A 379 8.49 1.26 17.41
C VAL A 379 8.23 0.59 16.06
N VAL A 380 8.09 -0.74 16.02
CA VAL A 380 7.81 -1.48 14.78
C VAL A 380 6.48 -1.04 14.16
N VAL A 381 5.41 -0.96 14.97
CA VAL A 381 4.09 -0.48 14.52
C VAL A 381 4.17 0.98 14.06
N ALA A 382 4.83 1.84 14.84
CA ALA A 382 4.99 3.26 14.55
C ALA A 382 5.72 3.50 13.22
N VAL A 383 6.81 2.78 12.96
CA VAL A 383 7.58 2.87 11.69
C VAL A 383 6.73 2.42 10.51
N ALA A 384 6.00 1.31 10.62
CA ALA A 384 5.15 0.83 9.54
C ALA A 384 4.04 1.83 9.18
N ILE A 385 3.38 2.40 10.20
CA ILE A 385 2.35 3.44 10.00
C ILE A 385 2.95 4.69 9.39
N ALA A 386 4.13 5.12 9.86
CA ALA A 386 4.83 6.27 9.31
C ALA A 386 5.15 6.09 7.81
N ILE A 387 5.60 4.90 7.41
CA ILE A 387 5.84 4.58 6.00
C ILE A 387 4.53 4.66 5.20
N VAL A 388 3.45 4.03 5.69
CA VAL A 388 2.14 4.08 5.01
C VAL A 388 1.63 5.53 4.89
N VAL A 389 1.71 6.32 5.96
CA VAL A 389 1.29 7.73 5.95
C VAL A 389 2.11 8.53 4.96
N SER A 390 3.45 8.47 5.04
CA SER A 390 4.34 9.18 4.12
C SER A 390 4.04 8.84 2.65
N PHE A 391 3.78 7.56 2.37
CA PHE A 391 3.57 7.10 1.00
C PHE A 391 2.21 7.48 0.45
N THR A 392 1.16 7.35 1.25
CA THR A 392 -0.23 7.60 0.83
C THR A 392 -0.58 9.09 0.81
N PHE A 393 0.06 9.90 1.67
CA PHE A 393 -0.19 11.34 1.75
C PHE A 393 0.69 12.18 0.81
N VAL A 394 1.67 11.58 0.11
CA VAL A 394 2.63 12.30 -0.74
C VAL A 394 1.98 13.28 -1.73
N TYR A 395 0.83 12.91 -2.31
CA TYR A 395 0.09 13.79 -3.23
C TYR A 395 -0.75 14.83 -2.51
N LEU A 396 -1.41 14.48 -1.39
CA LEU A 396 -2.20 15.42 -0.58
C LEU A 396 -1.32 16.55 -0.04
N LEU A 397 -0.14 16.17 0.45
CA LEU A 397 0.87 17.06 0.99
C LEU A 397 1.19 18.21 0.02
N SER A 398 1.23 17.93 -1.28
CA SER A 398 1.50 18.94 -2.32
C SER A 398 0.45 20.07 -2.39
N TYR A 399 -0.75 19.86 -1.84
CA TYR A 399 -1.86 20.82 -1.83
C TYR A 399 -1.97 21.59 -0.50
N VAL A 400 -1.13 21.30 0.48
CA VAL A 400 -1.23 21.93 1.82
C VAL A 400 -0.75 23.38 1.79
N HIS A 401 0.08 23.71 0.80
CA HIS A 401 0.61 25.05 0.59
C HIS A 401 -0.25 25.91 -0.33
N ILE A 402 -1.51 25.49 -0.62
CA ILE A 402 -2.44 26.26 -1.45
C ILE A 402 -2.39 27.72 -0.99
N SER A 403 -1.81 28.52 -1.87
CA SER A 403 -1.76 29.97 -1.74
C SER A 403 -3.18 30.44 -2.01
N GLY A 404 -3.98 30.54 -0.94
CA GLY A 404 -5.28 31.20 -0.92
C GLY A 404 -5.12 32.70 -0.83
#